data_AF-A0A505HV09-F1
#
_entry.id   AF-A0A505HV09-F1
#
_cell.length_a   1.000
_cell.length_b   1.000
_cell.length_c   1.000
_cell.angle_alpha   90.00
_cell.angle_beta   90.00
_cell.angle_gamma   90.00
#
_symmetry.space_group_name_H-M   'P 1'
#
loop_
_entity.id
_entity.type
_entity.pdbx_description
1 polymer ?
#
loop_
_entity_poly.entity_id
_entity_poly.type
_entity_poly.pdbx_seq_one_letter_code
_entity_poly.pdbx_strand_id
1 'polypeptide(L)'
;MEKQELQTSFLRKYFKSSTKLSQLPIEEQVALFREAISQNATLTKILSQALDLDLPEWYLASGCIFQTVWNVLTGRDPEAGIADYDLARVHLWYKENRGIDCPQHASAEAAIATFPTTTASLGVRLLPNGDWRIFAPHGFADLFDLIVRPNPVLTPPHVYKAKSERWQRQWPGLTVLPWPEAEVESSGQEEAGVGLASGVYIAPRLAP
;
A
#
# COMPACT_ATOMS: atom_id res chain seq x y z
N MET A 1 3.98 15.82 31.58
CA MET A 1 2.85 14.96 31.16
C MET A 1 3.37 13.99 30.12
N GLU A 2 3.16 12.70 30.37
CA GLU A 2 3.82 11.55 29.76
C GLU A 2 3.83 11.56 28.22
N LYS A 3 5.01 11.36 27.63
CA LYS A 3 5.10 10.83 26.26
C LYS A 3 4.75 9.35 26.35
N GLN A 4 3.49 9.07 26.07
CA GLN A 4 2.88 7.76 26.26
C GLN A 4 3.64 6.68 25.47
N GLU A 5 3.87 5.59 26.18
CA GLU A 5 4.72 4.46 25.88
C GLU A 5 4.11 3.55 24.80
N LEU A 6 3.90 4.07 23.59
CA LEU A 6 3.29 3.34 22.44
C LEU A 6 4.27 2.44 21.69
N GLN A 7 5.35 1.98 22.33
CA GLN A 7 6.31 1.06 21.69
C GLN A 7 6.43 -0.20 22.52
N THR A 8 5.90 -1.30 21.98
CA THR A 8 6.07 -2.64 22.57
C THR A 8 7.55 -2.98 22.73
N SER A 9 7.86 -3.88 23.68
CA SER A 9 9.24 -4.35 23.93
C SER A 9 9.91 -4.87 22.66
N PHE A 10 9.12 -5.42 21.73
CA PHE A 10 9.55 -5.88 20.42
C PHE A 10 10.09 -4.73 19.56
N LEU A 11 9.30 -3.67 19.33
CA LEU A 11 9.76 -2.50 18.56
C LEU A 11 10.96 -1.80 19.20
N ARG A 12 10.98 -1.72 20.55
CA ARG A 12 12.10 -1.14 21.30
C ARG A 12 13.43 -1.84 21.05
N LYS A 13 13.42 -3.16 20.86
CA LYS A 13 14.63 -3.94 20.50
C LYS A 13 15.24 -3.40 19.21
N TYR A 14 14.40 -3.06 18.23
CA TYR A 14 14.86 -2.61 16.92
C TYR A 14 15.27 -1.14 16.90
N PHE A 15 14.55 -0.26 17.61
CA PHE A 15 14.94 1.16 17.71
C PHE A 15 16.26 1.38 18.48
N LYS A 16 16.67 0.42 19.31
CA LYS A 16 17.98 0.44 19.98
C LYS A 16 19.10 -0.17 19.14
N SER A 17 18.77 -0.93 18.10
CA SER A 17 19.75 -1.55 17.23
C SER A 17 20.16 -0.57 16.12
N SER A 18 21.44 -0.62 15.71
CA SER A 18 21.93 0.08 14.51
C SER A 18 21.51 -0.64 13.21
N THR A 19 20.83 -1.79 13.32
CA THR A 19 20.41 -2.59 12.17
C THR A 19 19.28 -1.90 11.40
N LYS A 20 19.44 -1.78 10.08
CA LYS A 20 18.35 -1.34 9.20
C LYS A 20 17.24 -2.37 9.18
N LEU A 21 16.01 -1.95 9.43
CA LEU A 21 14.83 -2.81 9.43
C LEU A 21 14.63 -3.52 8.07
N SER A 22 14.92 -2.83 6.96
CA SER A 22 14.85 -3.37 5.59
C SER A 22 15.84 -4.49 5.30
N GLN A 23 16.86 -4.67 6.16
CA GLN A 23 17.92 -5.68 6.01
C GLN A 23 17.75 -6.87 6.97
N LEU A 24 16.71 -6.87 7.79
CA LEU A 24 16.39 -8.02 8.65
C LEU A 24 15.98 -9.23 7.81
N PRO A 25 16.07 -10.46 8.36
CA PRO A 25 15.43 -11.62 7.76
C PRO A 25 13.96 -11.35 7.45
N ILE A 26 13.44 -11.94 6.37
CA ILE A 26 12.08 -11.63 5.89
C ILE A 26 11.02 -11.97 6.94
N GLU A 27 11.25 -12.97 7.77
CA GLU A 27 10.37 -13.38 8.87
C GLU A 27 10.27 -12.29 9.94
N GLU A 28 11.39 -11.62 10.26
CA GLU A 28 11.42 -10.49 11.20
C GLU A 28 10.76 -9.25 10.60
N GLN A 29 10.96 -9.00 9.30
CA GLN A 29 10.27 -7.94 8.57
C GLN A 29 8.75 -8.15 8.61
N VAL A 30 8.27 -9.37 8.36
CA VAL A 30 6.85 -9.73 8.45
C VAL A 30 6.33 -9.57 9.88
N ALA A 31 7.09 -10.00 10.89
CA ALA A 31 6.70 -9.84 12.29
C ALA A 31 6.57 -8.35 12.68
N LEU A 32 7.53 -7.52 12.28
CA LEU A 32 7.51 -6.06 12.50
C LEU A 32 6.32 -5.40 11.81
N PHE A 33 6.05 -5.79 10.57
CA PHE A 33 4.91 -5.30 9.83
C PHE A 33 3.59 -5.66 10.54
N ARG A 34 3.40 -6.92 10.94
CA ARG A 34 2.21 -7.37 11.67
C ARG A 34 2.04 -6.65 13.00
N GLU A 35 3.14 -6.46 13.73
CA GLU A 35 3.15 -5.73 15.00
C GLU A 35 2.68 -4.27 14.80
N ALA A 36 3.26 -3.57 13.82
CA ALA A 36 2.88 -2.18 13.53
C ALA A 36 1.40 -2.07 13.11
N ILE A 37 0.93 -2.97 12.26
CA ILE A 37 -0.48 -3.01 11.84
C ILE A 37 -1.42 -3.30 13.02
N SER A 38 -1.01 -4.17 13.95
CA SER A 38 -1.81 -4.55 15.12
C SER A 38 -2.01 -3.42 16.13
N GLN A 39 -1.21 -2.35 16.04
CA GLN A 39 -1.37 -1.16 16.89
C GLN A 39 -2.46 -0.21 16.40
N ASN A 40 -2.96 -0.37 15.16
CA ASN A 40 -4.11 0.38 14.66
C ASN A 40 -5.40 -0.39 14.98
N ALA A 41 -6.18 0.13 15.93
CA ALA A 41 -7.39 -0.54 16.43
C ALA A 41 -8.50 -0.55 15.38
N THR A 42 -8.63 0.53 14.61
CA THR A 42 -9.59 0.61 13.50
C THR A 42 -9.26 -0.40 12.41
N LEU A 43 -7.99 -0.50 12.00
CA LEU A 43 -7.50 -1.44 10.99
C LEU A 43 -7.75 -2.89 11.42
N THR A 44 -7.35 -3.25 12.64
CA THR A 44 -7.56 -4.61 13.18
C THR A 44 -9.04 -4.97 13.28
N LYS A 45 -9.89 -4.03 13.68
CA LYS A 45 -11.35 -4.21 13.68
C LYS A 45 -11.88 -4.48 12.27
N ILE A 46 -11.44 -3.72 11.26
CA ILE A 46 -11.84 -3.92 9.87
C ILE A 46 -11.41 -5.31 9.38
N LEU A 47 -10.19 -5.76 9.70
CA LEU A 47 -9.74 -7.10 9.31
C LEU A 47 -10.58 -8.22 9.93
N SER A 48 -10.93 -8.10 11.21
CA SER A 48 -11.84 -9.04 11.88
C SER A 48 -13.22 -9.04 11.24
N GLN A 49 -13.81 -7.86 11.02
CA GLN A 49 -15.14 -7.76 10.43
C GLN A 49 -15.18 -8.26 8.99
N ALA A 50 -14.14 -7.97 8.19
CA ALA A 50 -14.03 -8.46 6.82
C ALA A 50 -13.91 -9.99 6.75
N LEU A 51 -13.28 -10.62 7.75
CA LEU A 51 -13.26 -12.08 7.88
C LEU A 51 -14.66 -12.64 8.13
N ASP A 52 -15.43 -12.01 9.02
CA ASP A 52 -16.79 -12.45 9.38
C ASP A 52 -17.80 -12.32 8.22
N LEU A 53 -17.52 -11.46 7.24
CA LEU A 53 -18.36 -11.28 6.05
C LEU A 53 -18.26 -12.43 5.05
N ASP A 54 -17.33 -13.39 5.25
CA ASP A 54 -17.09 -14.55 4.37
C ASP A 54 -16.97 -14.18 2.89
N LEU A 55 -16.36 -13.03 2.62
CA LEU A 55 -16.22 -12.53 1.26
C LEU A 55 -15.19 -13.36 0.48
N PRO A 56 -15.48 -13.77 -0.77
CA PRO A 56 -14.46 -14.31 -1.62
C PRO A 56 -13.45 -13.21 -1.98
N GLU A 57 -12.17 -13.53 -1.82
CA GLU A 57 -11.03 -12.77 -2.34
C GLU A 57 -11.06 -11.24 -2.04
N TRP A 58 -10.59 -10.86 -0.86
CA TRP A 58 -10.49 -9.46 -0.44
C TRP A 58 -9.13 -9.15 0.17
N TYR A 59 -8.73 -7.89 0.11
CA TYR A 59 -7.58 -7.39 0.86
C TYR A 59 -7.92 -6.01 1.41
N LEU A 60 -7.57 -5.73 2.66
CA LEU A 60 -7.37 -4.36 3.08
C LEU A 60 -6.05 -3.88 2.43
N ALA A 61 -6.00 -2.67 1.89
CA ALA A 61 -4.89 -2.23 1.05
C ALA A 61 -4.53 -0.75 1.23
N SER A 62 -3.45 -0.31 0.57
CA SER A 62 -3.14 1.10 0.32
C SER A 62 -2.90 1.93 1.59
N GLY A 63 -3.49 3.13 1.66
CA GLY A 63 -3.16 4.23 2.56
C GLY A 63 -3.12 3.82 4.03
N CYS A 64 -4.14 3.10 4.48
CA CYS A 64 -4.25 2.72 5.88
C CYS A 64 -3.11 1.80 6.34
N ILE A 65 -2.55 0.97 5.46
CA ILE A 65 -1.49 0.02 5.80
C ILE A 65 -0.15 0.75 6.00
N PHE A 66 0.38 1.35 4.94
CA PHE A 66 1.73 1.91 5.01
C PHE A 66 1.81 3.16 5.89
N GLN A 67 0.73 3.96 5.98
CA GLN A 67 0.70 5.11 6.89
C GLN A 67 0.68 4.66 8.36
N THR A 68 -0.03 3.57 8.69
CA THR A 68 0.03 2.98 10.04
C THR A 68 1.48 2.59 10.38
N VAL A 69 2.16 1.92 9.46
CA VAL A 69 3.55 1.50 9.68
C VAL A 69 4.45 2.71 9.84
N TRP A 70 4.37 3.72 8.98
CA TRP A 70 5.15 4.95 9.12
C TRP A 70 4.85 5.72 10.41
N ASN A 71 3.60 5.74 10.87
CA ASN A 71 3.24 6.32 12.15
C ASN A 71 3.96 5.62 13.30
N VAL A 72 3.87 4.30 13.38
CA VAL A 72 4.55 3.51 14.41
C VAL A 72 6.07 3.70 14.34
N LEU A 73 6.64 3.66 13.13
CA LEU A 73 8.08 3.86 12.92
C LEU A 73 8.58 5.24 13.34
N THR A 74 7.72 6.26 13.23
CA THR A 74 8.05 7.65 13.57
C THR A 74 7.54 8.08 14.94
N GLY A 75 7.04 7.13 15.75
CA GLY A 75 6.58 7.37 17.12
C GLY A 75 5.30 8.20 17.22
N ARG A 76 4.46 8.14 16.18
CA ARG A 76 3.15 8.81 16.12
C ARG A 76 2.04 7.84 16.51
N ASP A 77 0.87 8.39 16.78
CA ASP A 77 -0.35 7.60 16.93
C ASP A 77 -0.58 6.77 15.65
N PRO A 78 -0.80 5.44 15.75
CA PRO A 78 -0.95 4.55 14.60
C PRO A 78 -2.06 4.97 13.62
N GLU A 79 -3.11 5.65 14.08
CA GLU A 79 -4.28 6.05 13.28
C GLU A 79 -4.15 7.48 12.72
N ALA A 80 -3.12 8.23 13.12
CA ALA A 80 -2.94 9.63 12.73
C ALA A 80 -2.84 9.81 11.21
N GLY A 81 -3.66 10.72 10.67
CA GLY A 81 -3.62 11.11 9.26
C GLY A 81 -4.21 10.10 8.27
N ILE A 82 -4.72 8.96 8.76
CA ILE A 82 -5.41 7.98 7.92
C ILE A 82 -6.79 8.53 7.56
N ALA A 83 -7.02 8.75 6.26
CA ALA A 83 -8.24 9.37 5.77
C ALA A 83 -9.32 8.35 5.33
N ASP A 84 -8.91 7.15 4.97
CA ASP A 84 -9.74 6.09 4.40
C ASP A 84 -9.09 4.71 4.61
N TYR A 85 -9.93 3.66 4.55
CA TYR A 85 -9.55 2.26 4.64
C TYR A 85 -10.06 1.54 3.39
N ASP A 86 -9.14 1.16 2.49
CA ASP A 86 -9.48 0.61 1.17
C ASP A 86 -9.62 -0.92 1.23
N LEU A 87 -10.84 -1.45 1.06
CA LEU A 87 -11.07 -2.88 0.86
C LEU A 87 -11.04 -3.22 -0.64
N ALA A 88 -9.90 -3.72 -1.11
CA ALA A 88 -9.68 -4.12 -2.50
C ALA A 88 -10.44 -5.41 -2.83
N ARG A 89 -11.54 -5.25 -3.56
CA ARG A 89 -12.38 -6.32 -4.14
C ARG A 89 -12.80 -6.05 -5.60
N VAL A 90 -12.15 -5.07 -6.23
CA VAL A 90 -12.58 -4.45 -7.50
C VAL A 90 -12.68 -5.43 -8.67
N HIS A 91 -11.91 -6.53 -8.66
CA HIS A 91 -12.00 -7.60 -9.67
C HIS A 91 -13.39 -8.29 -9.72
N LEU A 92 -14.19 -8.20 -8.64
CA LEU A 92 -15.55 -8.75 -8.58
C LEU A 92 -16.63 -7.74 -9.02
N TRP A 93 -16.35 -6.43 -8.98
CA TRP A 93 -17.35 -5.38 -9.26
C TRP A 93 -17.72 -5.32 -10.75
N TYR A 94 -16.79 -5.69 -11.64
CA TYR A 94 -17.00 -5.63 -13.09
C TYR A 94 -17.95 -6.71 -13.64
N LYS A 95 -18.21 -7.79 -12.90
CA LYS A 95 -19.16 -8.82 -13.34
C LYS A 95 -20.61 -8.31 -13.33
N GLU A 96 -20.88 -7.27 -12.54
CA GLU A 96 -22.23 -6.69 -12.34
C GLU A 96 -22.47 -5.40 -13.15
N ASN A 97 -21.42 -4.63 -13.50
CA ASN A 97 -21.56 -3.36 -14.23
C ASN A 97 -21.04 -3.42 -15.68
N ARG A 98 -21.93 -3.80 -16.61
CA ARG A 98 -21.70 -3.97 -18.05
C ARG A 98 -21.51 -2.64 -18.81
N GLY A 99 -20.40 -1.92 -18.65
CA GLY A 99 -20.20 -0.73 -19.48
C GLY A 99 -18.91 0.08 -19.35
N ILE A 100 -17.90 -0.38 -18.60
CA ILE A 100 -16.62 0.34 -18.49
C ILE A 100 -15.50 -0.54 -19.05
N ASP A 101 -14.87 -0.07 -20.13
CA ASP A 101 -13.74 -0.72 -20.81
C ASP A 101 -12.45 -0.45 -20.02
N CYS A 102 -12.29 -1.17 -18.91
CA CYS A 102 -11.06 -1.22 -18.11
C CYS A 102 -10.55 -2.66 -18.15
N PRO A 103 -9.24 -2.93 -18.31
CA PRO A 103 -8.73 -4.29 -18.20
C PRO A 103 -9.11 -4.87 -16.85
N GLN A 104 -9.99 -5.88 -16.85
CA GLN A 104 -10.39 -6.55 -15.62
C GLN A 104 -9.14 -7.15 -14.97
N HIS A 105 -8.79 -6.69 -13.76
CA HIS A 105 -7.74 -7.34 -13.00
C HIS A 105 -8.16 -8.78 -12.67
N ALA A 106 -7.26 -9.74 -12.90
CA ALA A 106 -7.53 -11.15 -12.67
C ALA A 106 -7.72 -11.51 -11.18
N SER A 107 -7.28 -10.64 -10.27
CA SER A 107 -7.35 -10.84 -8.82
C SER A 107 -7.28 -9.50 -8.07
N ALA A 108 -7.60 -9.51 -6.77
CA ALA A 108 -7.36 -8.35 -5.90
C ALA A 108 -5.87 -7.99 -5.83
N GLU A 109 -5.00 -8.99 -5.80
CA GLU A 109 -3.54 -8.82 -5.79
C GLU A 109 -3.06 -8.12 -7.07
N ALA A 110 -3.60 -8.48 -8.24
CA ALA A 110 -3.28 -7.83 -9.51
C ALA A 110 -3.68 -6.35 -9.52
N ALA A 111 -4.80 -5.99 -8.90
CA ALA A 111 -5.21 -4.59 -8.75
C ALA A 111 -4.29 -3.82 -7.78
N ILE A 112 -3.93 -4.42 -6.65
CA ILE A 112 -3.01 -3.80 -5.67
C ILE A 112 -1.63 -3.59 -6.28
N ALA A 113 -1.15 -4.51 -7.12
CA ALA A 113 0.14 -4.42 -7.77
C ALA A 113 0.28 -3.20 -8.71
N THR A 114 -0.82 -2.57 -9.13
CA THR A 114 -0.79 -1.39 -10.00
C THR A 114 -0.91 -0.06 -9.26
N PHE A 115 -0.94 -0.07 -7.92
CA PHE A 115 -1.10 1.14 -7.11
C PHE A 115 0.09 2.10 -7.27
N PRO A 116 -0.10 3.42 -7.05
CA PRO A 116 0.85 4.49 -7.40
C PRO A 116 2.29 4.36 -6.92
N THR A 117 2.52 3.64 -5.83
CA THR A 117 3.84 3.50 -5.20
C THR A 117 4.06 2.08 -4.72
N THR A 118 5.33 1.67 -4.61
CA THR A 118 5.68 0.35 -4.06
C THR A 118 5.10 0.13 -2.66
N THR A 119 5.09 1.16 -1.83
CA THR A 119 4.51 1.15 -0.47
C THR A 119 2.99 1.15 -0.46
N ALA A 120 2.33 1.70 -1.49
CA ALA A 120 0.88 1.61 -1.63
C ALA A 120 0.45 0.23 -2.14
N SER A 121 1.28 -0.43 -2.93
CA SER A 121 1.08 -1.80 -3.44
C SER A 121 1.25 -2.87 -2.35
N LEU A 122 0.62 -2.68 -1.18
CA LEU A 122 0.57 -3.61 -0.07
C LEU A 122 -0.88 -4.00 0.22
N GLY A 123 -1.11 -5.26 0.56
CA GLY A 123 -2.40 -5.77 0.98
C GLY A 123 -2.27 -6.73 2.15
N VAL A 124 -3.24 -6.72 3.07
CA VAL A 124 -3.36 -7.73 4.13
C VAL A 124 -4.79 -8.26 4.22
N ARG A 125 -4.92 -9.54 4.56
CA ARG A 125 -6.19 -10.16 4.95
C ARG A 125 -5.98 -11.23 6.00
N LEU A 126 -7.03 -11.50 6.76
CA LEU A 126 -7.08 -12.65 7.65
C LEU A 126 -7.65 -13.86 6.89
N LEU A 127 -7.12 -15.03 7.21
CA LEU A 127 -7.61 -16.32 6.78
C LEU A 127 -8.52 -16.92 7.86
N PRO A 128 -9.44 -17.84 7.52
CA PRO A 128 -10.33 -18.47 8.50
C PRO A 128 -9.64 -19.19 9.66
N ASN A 129 -8.39 -19.62 9.48
CA ASN A 129 -7.57 -20.23 10.52
C ASN A 129 -6.88 -19.21 11.45
N GLY A 130 -7.12 -17.91 11.26
CA GLY A 130 -6.50 -16.81 12.00
C GLY A 130 -5.16 -16.34 11.45
N ASP A 131 -4.64 -16.98 10.40
CA ASP A 131 -3.37 -16.58 9.78
C ASP A 131 -3.52 -15.30 8.96
N TRP A 132 -2.41 -14.59 8.84
CA TRP A 132 -2.31 -13.41 8.01
C TRP A 132 -1.83 -13.81 6.62
N ARG A 133 -2.57 -13.40 5.59
CA ARG A 133 -2.05 -13.38 4.24
C ARG A 133 -1.65 -11.96 3.89
N ILE A 134 -0.37 -11.79 3.59
CA ILE A 134 0.24 -10.50 3.28
C ILE A 134 0.68 -10.53 1.82
N PHE A 135 0.22 -9.56 1.05
CA PHE A 135 0.64 -9.32 -0.32
C PHE A 135 1.59 -8.12 -0.35
N ALA A 136 2.86 -8.38 -0.66
CA ALA A 136 3.93 -7.38 -0.71
C ALA A 136 4.85 -7.63 -1.92
N PRO A 137 4.39 -7.37 -3.16
CA PRO A 137 5.10 -7.70 -4.40
C PRO A 137 6.47 -7.02 -4.54
N HIS A 138 6.71 -5.90 -3.84
CA HIS A 138 7.98 -5.17 -3.83
C HIS A 138 8.78 -5.36 -2.53
N GLY A 139 8.36 -6.28 -1.65
CA GLY A 139 8.91 -6.45 -0.31
C GLY A 139 8.60 -5.27 0.63
N PHE A 140 9.32 -5.19 1.75
CA PHE A 140 9.10 -4.16 2.78
C PHE A 140 10.22 -3.12 2.87
N ALA A 141 11.24 -3.19 2.01
CA ALA A 141 12.40 -2.32 2.12
C ALA A 141 12.03 -0.84 2.03
N ASP A 142 11.29 -0.44 0.97
CA ASP A 142 10.84 0.95 0.80
C ASP A 142 9.90 1.37 1.96
N LEU A 143 9.09 0.44 2.49
CA LEU A 143 8.19 0.72 3.62
C LEU A 143 8.97 1.08 4.88
N PHE A 144 9.96 0.27 5.25
CA PHE A 144 10.73 0.44 6.47
C PHE A 144 11.80 1.54 6.39
N ASP A 145 12.34 1.79 5.19
CA ASP A 145 13.33 2.84 4.96
C ASP A 145 12.69 4.21 4.70
N LEU A 146 11.36 4.34 4.86
CA LEU A 146 10.62 5.58 4.64
C LEU A 146 10.81 6.13 3.22
N ILE A 147 10.83 5.23 2.23
CA ILE A 147 11.01 5.56 0.81
C ILE A 147 9.66 5.55 0.10
N VAL A 148 9.38 6.61 -0.64
CA VAL A 148 8.26 6.71 -1.58
C VAL A 148 8.82 6.51 -2.97
N ARG A 149 8.68 5.31 -3.52
CA ARG A 149 9.09 4.96 -4.88
C ARG A 149 7.88 4.88 -5.81
N PRO A 150 7.92 5.50 -7.00
CA PRO A 150 6.82 5.40 -7.96
C PRO A 150 6.67 3.98 -8.50
N ASN A 151 5.43 3.61 -8.84
CA ASN A 151 5.10 2.38 -9.54
C ASN A 151 4.42 2.73 -10.88
N PRO A 152 5.16 2.78 -12.00
CA PRO A 152 4.69 3.33 -13.27
C PRO A 152 3.86 2.33 -14.10
N VAL A 153 3.06 1.47 -13.45
CA VAL A 153 2.25 0.45 -14.16
C VAL A 153 0.97 1.05 -14.73
N LEU A 154 0.14 1.69 -13.90
CA LEU A 154 -1.11 2.36 -14.34
C LEU A 154 -1.22 3.83 -13.91
N THR A 155 -0.27 4.31 -13.11
CA THR A 155 -0.41 5.61 -12.46
C THR A 155 0.20 6.73 -13.32
N PRO A 156 -0.54 7.83 -13.57
CA PRO A 156 0.04 9.01 -14.19
C PRO A 156 1.05 9.73 -13.26
N PRO A 157 2.14 10.33 -13.79
CA PRO A 157 3.16 11.00 -12.97
C PRO A 157 2.61 12.08 -12.03
N HIS A 158 1.60 12.83 -12.46
CA HIS A 158 1.00 13.90 -11.67
C HIS A 158 0.24 13.38 -10.44
N VAL A 159 -0.38 12.19 -10.53
CA VAL A 159 -1.07 11.55 -9.40
C VAL A 159 -0.05 11.13 -8.34
N TYR A 160 1.05 10.52 -8.77
CA TYR A 160 2.18 10.19 -7.90
C TYR A 160 2.70 11.43 -7.18
N LYS A 161 3.01 12.49 -7.94
CA LYS A 161 3.52 13.76 -7.39
C LYS A 161 2.60 14.35 -6.33
N ALA A 162 1.31 14.45 -6.61
CA ALA A 162 0.34 15.00 -5.66
C ALA A 162 0.25 14.18 -4.37
N LYS A 163 0.28 12.85 -4.47
CA LYS A 163 0.26 11.95 -3.30
C LYS A 163 1.56 12.06 -2.50
N SER A 164 2.72 12.04 -3.15
CA SER A 164 4.03 12.11 -2.49
C SER A 164 4.23 13.44 -1.78
N GLU A 165 3.86 14.57 -2.39
CA GLU A 165 3.91 15.90 -1.75
C GLU A 165 3.04 15.95 -0.48
N ARG A 166 1.82 15.39 -0.54
CA ARG A 166 0.92 15.33 0.61
C ARG A 166 1.53 14.51 1.74
N TRP A 167 2.07 13.33 1.44
CA TRP A 167 2.69 12.47 2.45
C TRP A 167 3.96 13.10 3.02
N GLN A 168 4.81 13.73 2.21
CA GLN A 168 6.03 14.38 2.69
C GLN A 168 5.74 15.55 3.66
N ARG A 169 4.61 16.27 3.49
CA ARG A 169 4.16 17.26 4.48
C ARG A 169 3.80 16.62 5.82
N GLN A 170 3.22 15.42 5.79
CA GLN A 170 2.85 14.69 7.02
C GLN A 170 4.08 14.05 7.67
N TRP A 171 4.95 13.39 6.90
CA TRP A 171 6.19 12.75 7.35
C TRP A 171 7.40 13.39 6.64
N PRO A 172 8.01 14.45 7.22
CA PRO A 172 9.15 15.15 6.62
C PRO A 172 10.40 14.28 6.40
N GLY A 173 10.49 13.15 7.10
CA GLY A 173 11.59 12.19 6.94
C GLY A 173 11.45 11.23 5.74
N LEU A 174 10.38 11.33 4.95
CA LEU A 174 10.19 10.50 3.76
C LEU A 174 11.19 10.90 2.66
N THR A 175 11.84 9.88 2.09
CA THR A 175 12.65 10.01 0.86
C THR A 175 11.77 9.74 -0.35
N VAL A 176 11.44 10.78 -1.13
CA VAL A 176 10.63 10.65 -2.35
C VAL A 176 11.54 10.49 -3.55
N LEU A 177 11.42 9.38 -4.28
CA LEU A 177 12.20 9.14 -5.50
C LEU A 177 11.56 9.82 -6.71
N PRO A 178 12.34 10.23 -7.72
CA PRO A 178 11.80 10.84 -8.92
C PRO A 178 10.98 9.83 -9.72
N TRP A 179 10.04 10.34 -10.53
CA TRP A 179 9.37 9.52 -11.53
C TRP A 179 10.42 9.00 -12.54
N PRO A 180 10.39 7.70 -12.92
CA PRO A 180 11.33 7.18 -13.89
C PRO A 180 11.11 7.87 -15.24
N GLU A 181 12.18 8.40 -15.82
CA GLU A 181 12.16 8.87 -17.20
C GLU A 181 11.91 7.66 -18.10
N ALA A 182 11.03 7.79 -19.09
CA ALA A 182 10.90 6.75 -20.10
C ALA A 182 12.25 6.61 -20.79
N GLU A 183 12.82 5.40 -20.80
CA GLU A 183 13.98 5.13 -21.65
C GLU A 183 13.56 5.45 -23.08
N VAL A 184 14.11 6.52 -23.64
CA VAL A 184 13.95 6.85 -25.06
C VAL A 184 14.81 5.83 -25.80
N GLU A 185 14.24 4.66 -26.11
CA GLU A 185 14.82 3.77 -27.11
C GLU A 185 14.75 4.48 -28.46
N SER A 186 15.89 5.03 -28.88
CA SER A 186 16.09 5.54 -30.23
C SER A 186 16.28 4.39 -31.22
N SER A 187 15.22 3.62 -31.46
CA SER A 187 15.15 2.73 -32.63
C SER A 187 14.01 3.20 -33.52
N GLY A 188 14.36 3.85 -34.64
CA GLY A 188 13.40 4.14 -35.68
C GLY A 188 12.92 2.85 -36.33
N GLN A 189 11.60 2.70 -36.47
CA GLN A 189 10.89 2.43 -37.72
C GLN A 189 9.39 2.20 -37.49
N GLU A 190 8.62 2.95 -38.30
CA GLU A 190 7.26 2.76 -38.84
C GLU A 190 6.08 2.24 -38.00
N GLU A 191 5.01 3.04 -38.12
CA GLU A 191 3.67 2.86 -37.58
C GLU A 191 2.95 1.61 -38.11
N ALA A 192 2.27 0.90 -37.20
CA ALA A 192 1.01 0.25 -37.50
C ALA A 192 0.07 0.47 -36.31
N GLY A 193 -0.95 1.29 -36.52
CA GLY A 193 -1.83 1.78 -35.48
C GLY A 193 -2.66 0.69 -34.79
N VAL A 194 -2.77 0.81 -33.48
CA VAL A 194 -3.93 0.35 -32.71
C VAL A 194 -4.21 1.41 -31.65
N GLY A 195 -5.31 2.15 -31.83
CA GLY A 195 -5.75 3.15 -30.87
C GLY A 195 -6.19 2.45 -29.58
N LEU A 196 -5.41 2.61 -28.50
CA LEU A 196 -5.84 2.27 -27.15
C LEU A 196 -6.57 3.48 -26.56
N ALA A 197 -7.88 3.33 -26.40
CA ALA A 197 -8.71 4.28 -25.71
C ALA A 197 -8.19 4.49 -24.28
N SER A 198 -7.98 5.76 -23.94
CA SER A 198 -7.62 6.26 -22.62
C SER A 198 -8.71 5.94 -21.60
N GLY A 199 -8.54 4.84 -20.86
CA GLY A 199 -9.39 4.46 -19.73
C GLY A 199 -8.60 4.43 -18.43
N VAL A 200 -8.14 5.59 -17.95
CA VAL A 200 -7.51 5.71 -16.61
C VAL A 200 -8.65 5.69 -15.57
N TYR A 201 -8.90 4.55 -14.95
CA TYR A 201 -9.85 4.45 -13.86
C TYR A 201 -9.12 4.53 -12.51
N ILE A 202 -9.19 5.71 -11.88
CA ILE A 202 -8.88 5.86 -10.46
C ILE A 202 -10.11 5.34 -9.72
N ALA A 203 -9.95 4.28 -8.92
CA ALA A 203 -11.03 3.77 -8.08
C ALA A 203 -11.66 4.95 -7.30
N PRO A 204 -12.95 5.26 -7.51
CA PRO A 204 -13.58 6.36 -6.80
C PRO A 204 -13.55 6.05 -5.32
N ARG A 205 -13.27 7.10 -4.54
CA ARG A 205 -13.44 7.09 -3.10
C ARG A 205 -14.86 6.59 -2.82
N LEU A 206 -15.00 5.52 -2.04
CA LEU A 206 -16.30 5.17 -1.49
C LEU A 206 -16.68 6.32 -0.54
N ALA A 207 -17.49 7.24 -1.06
CA ALA A 207 -18.19 8.24 -0.27
C ALA A 207 -19.24 7.52 0.60
N PRO A 208 -19.56 8.05 1.79
CA PRO A 208 -20.32 7.36 2.84
C PRO A 208 -21.72 6.90 2.42
#